data_AF-A0A257W9E9-F1
#
_entry.id   AF-A0A257W9E9-F1
#
_cell.length_a   1.000
_cell.length_b   1.000
_cell.length_c   1.000
_cell.angle_alpha   90.00
_cell.angle_beta   90.00
_cell.angle_gamma   90.00
#
_symmetry.space_group_name_H-M   'P 1'
#
loop_
_entity.id
_entity.type
_entity.pdbx_description
1 polymer ?
#
loop_
_entity_poly.entity_id
_entity_poly.type
_entity_poly.pdbx_seq_one_letter_code
_entity_poly.pdbx_strand_id
1 'polypeptide(L)'
;NDPKHHPYFGCAVEYFDRKSRGGLSDFPQNVALPFPFSTQRTGEVHRAGPYASYLGSMYNPVWTEFDGKASRSVRKTLRDMDLDIWDPYCGCVPESHFRLASTTLPDELTIDRLNTRRSLLDQFDTTRRSLAQNERVQSLSEFQQMAYSLLESPKVSQALDVRRESAETRELYGMSLFGQACLGARRMLDAGTRLVSVFWDEYGLAGDAWDTHWNHYPRMTDQLLPPFDKAFSGLILDLEQRGMLDDTLIVCLSEHGRTPKINAAKGGGRDHWSRAYSALFAGGGIARGNVVGATDKIAGDVVANPISPKDILATMYHLLGIEPHAFLPDRTGRPIPLVPEGSRVVHEMLA
;
A
#
# COMPACT_ATOMS: atom_id res chain seq x y z
N ASN A 1 -10.01 1.92 -12.24
CA ASN A 1 -9.44 0.79 -13.02
C ASN A 1 -9.42 1.14 -14.51
N ASP A 2 -8.67 2.19 -14.88
CA ASP A 2 -8.60 2.68 -16.26
C ASP A 2 -7.59 1.82 -17.06
N PRO A 3 -8.00 1.19 -18.18
CA PRO A 3 -7.09 0.39 -19.00
C PRO A 3 -5.93 1.17 -19.65
N LYS A 4 -5.99 2.50 -19.67
CA LYS A 4 -4.92 3.34 -20.25
C LYS A 4 -3.71 3.47 -19.33
N HIS A 5 -3.85 3.15 -18.04
CA HIS A 5 -2.78 3.28 -17.08
C HIS A 5 -1.92 2.02 -17.00
N HIS A 6 -0.64 2.21 -16.66
CA HIS A 6 0.21 1.09 -16.28
C HIS A 6 -0.31 0.47 -14.96
N PRO A 7 -0.22 -0.85 -14.77
CA PRO A 7 -0.63 -1.50 -13.54
C PRO A 7 0.22 -1.01 -12.36
N TYR A 8 -0.42 -0.91 -11.20
CA TYR A 8 0.29 -0.71 -9.95
C TYR A 8 1.31 -1.84 -9.70
N PHE A 9 2.43 -1.51 -9.09
CA PHE A 9 3.54 -2.43 -8.79
C PHE A 9 3.06 -3.75 -8.17
N GLY A 10 2.25 -3.69 -7.11
CA GLY A 10 1.74 -4.89 -6.43
C GLY A 10 0.84 -5.76 -7.32
N CYS A 11 0.13 -5.16 -8.27
CA CYS A 11 -0.69 -5.90 -9.22
C CYS A 11 0.17 -6.66 -10.24
N ALA A 12 1.27 -6.05 -10.69
CA ALA A 12 2.23 -6.70 -11.57
C ALA A 12 2.99 -7.82 -10.84
N VAL A 13 3.38 -7.61 -9.57
CA VAL A 13 3.97 -8.67 -8.73
C VAL A 13 3.02 -9.86 -8.61
N GLU A 14 1.75 -9.62 -8.26
CA GLU A 14 0.76 -10.70 -8.14
C GLU A 14 0.54 -11.45 -9.46
N TYR A 15 0.63 -10.76 -10.60
CA TYR A 15 0.57 -11.42 -11.91
C TYR A 15 1.70 -12.44 -12.11
N PHE A 16 2.95 -12.08 -11.84
CA PHE A 16 4.08 -12.99 -11.99
C PHE A 16 4.09 -14.09 -10.94
N ASP A 17 3.76 -13.73 -9.69
CA ASP A 17 3.72 -14.66 -8.57
C ASP A 17 2.65 -15.75 -8.78
N ARG A 18 1.46 -15.36 -9.24
CA ARG A 18 0.39 -16.28 -9.64
C ARG A 18 0.82 -17.22 -10.77
N LYS A 19 1.55 -16.72 -11.77
CA LYS A 19 2.11 -17.56 -12.83
C LYS A 19 3.13 -18.57 -12.29
N SER A 20 4.01 -18.13 -11.38
CA SER A 20 5.02 -18.99 -10.77
C SER A 20 4.38 -20.09 -9.90
N ARG A 21 3.32 -19.77 -9.17
CA ARG A 21 2.56 -20.74 -8.35
C ARG A 21 1.68 -21.68 -9.17
N GLY A 22 1.29 -21.30 -10.38
CA GLY A 22 0.34 -22.05 -11.19
C GLY A 22 -1.13 -21.92 -10.75
N GLY A 23 -1.46 -20.92 -9.93
CA GLY A 23 -2.81 -20.77 -9.38
C GLY A 23 -2.97 -19.66 -8.34
N LEU A 24 -4.20 -19.50 -7.86
CA LEU A 24 -4.52 -18.59 -6.74
C LEU A 24 -3.85 -19.07 -5.45
N SER A 25 -3.46 -18.14 -4.59
CA SER A 25 -2.99 -18.44 -3.23
C SER A 25 -4.16 -18.54 -2.26
N ASP A 26 -4.04 -19.41 -1.26
CA ASP A 26 -5.00 -19.54 -0.15
C ASP A 26 -4.94 -18.35 0.84
N PHE A 27 -3.96 -17.45 0.67
CA PHE A 27 -3.77 -16.25 1.47
C PHE A 27 -3.58 -15.04 0.54
N PRO A 28 -4.14 -13.85 0.83
CA PRO A 28 -4.01 -12.69 -0.03
C PRO A 28 -2.54 -12.26 -0.15
N GLN A 29 -2.09 -12.04 -1.38
CA GLN A 29 -0.67 -11.80 -1.71
C GLN A 29 -0.34 -10.35 -2.03
N ASN A 30 -1.34 -9.57 -2.44
CA ASN A 30 -1.25 -8.13 -2.65
C ASN A 30 -2.29 -7.46 -1.75
N VAL A 31 -1.86 -6.92 -0.61
CA VAL A 31 -2.74 -6.34 0.42
C VAL A 31 -2.45 -4.86 0.57
N ALA A 32 -3.49 -4.06 0.79
CA ALA A 32 -3.36 -2.62 0.99
C ALA A 32 -4.08 -2.15 2.27
N LEU A 33 -3.34 -1.41 3.09
CA LEU A 33 -3.75 -0.78 4.34
C LEU A 33 -3.66 0.75 4.21
N PRO A 34 -4.37 1.52 5.06
CA PRO A 34 -5.32 1.08 6.09
C PRO A 34 -6.77 0.92 5.60
N PHE A 35 -7.13 1.59 4.52
CA PHE A 35 -8.48 1.60 3.93
C PHE A 35 -8.39 1.87 2.43
N PRO A 36 -9.46 1.61 1.63
CA PRO A 36 -9.40 1.84 0.20
C PRO A 36 -9.03 3.28 -0.14
N PHE A 37 -8.10 3.44 -1.09
CA PHE A 37 -7.50 4.73 -1.41
C PHE A 37 -8.54 5.83 -1.69
N SER A 38 -8.32 7.00 -1.09
CA SER A 38 -9.17 8.19 -1.11
C SER A 38 -10.58 8.00 -0.55
N THR A 39 -10.88 6.97 0.26
CA THR A 39 -12.24 6.78 0.81
C THR A 39 -12.52 7.53 2.10
N GLN A 40 -11.51 7.89 2.87
CA GLN A 40 -11.69 8.60 4.15
C GLN A 40 -11.52 10.13 4.01
N ARG A 41 -11.22 10.63 2.81
CA ARG A 41 -11.10 12.07 2.54
C ARG A 41 -12.45 12.71 2.25
N THR A 42 -12.57 14.00 2.55
CA THR A 42 -13.77 14.82 2.37
C THR A 42 -13.41 16.11 1.64
N GLY A 43 -14.33 16.60 0.80
CA GLY A 43 -14.19 17.90 0.13
C GLY A 43 -13.48 17.90 -1.23
N GLU A 44 -13.00 16.75 -1.72
CA GLU A 44 -12.41 16.61 -3.06
C GLU A 44 -12.80 15.29 -3.74
N VAL A 45 -12.56 15.20 -5.05
CA VAL A 45 -12.82 14.00 -5.87
C VAL A 45 -11.90 12.85 -5.44
N HIS A 46 -12.39 11.62 -5.50
CA HIS A 46 -11.56 10.41 -5.30
C HIS A 46 -10.38 10.40 -6.29
N ARG A 47 -9.17 10.17 -5.78
CA ARG A 47 -7.97 10.01 -6.62
C ARG A 47 -7.94 8.61 -7.22
N ALA A 48 -7.25 8.47 -8.36
CA ALA A 48 -7.02 7.16 -8.94
C ALA A 48 -6.12 6.33 -8.01
N GLY A 49 -6.65 5.23 -7.49
CA GLY A 49 -5.93 4.32 -6.61
C GLY A 49 -4.99 3.33 -7.33
N PRO A 50 -4.23 2.53 -6.54
CA PRO A 50 -3.35 1.47 -7.02
C PRO A 50 -4.19 0.32 -7.60
N TYR A 51 -4.39 0.33 -8.91
CA TYR A 51 -5.19 -0.68 -9.61
C TYR A 51 -4.38 -1.43 -10.66
N ALA A 52 -4.87 -2.60 -11.02
CA ALA A 52 -4.29 -3.45 -12.06
C ALA A 52 -4.48 -2.91 -13.48
N SER A 53 -5.37 -1.93 -13.68
CA SER A 53 -5.55 -1.21 -14.93
C SER A 53 -5.89 -2.15 -16.11
N TYR A 54 -5.01 -2.28 -17.11
CA TYR A 54 -5.24 -3.20 -18.22
C TYR A 54 -5.09 -4.68 -17.84
N LEU A 55 -4.36 -5.04 -16.77
CA LEU A 55 -4.23 -6.43 -16.31
C LEU A 55 -5.56 -7.02 -15.80
N GLY A 56 -6.52 -6.16 -15.44
CA GLY A 56 -7.83 -6.58 -14.96
C GLY A 56 -7.89 -6.69 -13.44
N SER A 57 -9.09 -6.51 -12.88
CA SER A 57 -9.31 -6.35 -11.44
C SER A 57 -8.90 -7.53 -10.56
N MET A 58 -8.58 -8.69 -11.14
CA MET A 58 -8.21 -9.90 -10.41
C MET A 58 -6.85 -9.78 -9.73
N TYR A 59 -6.03 -8.83 -10.18
CA TYR A 59 -4.73 -8.51 -9.61
C TYR A 59 -4.78 -7.28 -8.70
N ASN A 60 -5.95 -6.65 -8.52
CA ASN A 60 -6.08 -5.51 -7.62
C ASN A 60 -5.69 -5.89 -6.19
N PRO A 61 -5.17 -4.94 -5.40
CA PRO A 61 -4.92 -5.21 -4.00
C PRO A 61 -6.22 -5.53 -3.26
N VAL A 62 -6.12 -6.47 -2.33
CA VAL A 62 -7.13 -6.71 -1.31
C VAL A 62 -7.01 -5.60 -0.27
N TRP A 63 -8.03 -4.75 -0.21
CA TRP A 63 -8.06 -3.64 0.73
C TRP A 63 -8.53 -4.08 2.11
N THR A 64 -7.97 -3.46 3.12
CA THR A 64 -8.50 -3.51 4.49
C THR A 64 -9.43 -2.34 4.75
N GLU A 65 -10.04 -2.32 5.93
CA GLU A 65 -10.67 -1.17 6.54
C GLU A 65 -10.10 -0.99 7.94
N PHE A 66 -9.97 0.27 8.35
CA PHE A 66 -9.62 0.64 9.70
C PHE A 66 -10.89 0.77 10.55
N ASP A 67 -10.99 -0.01 11.62
CA ASP A 67 -12.03 0.13 12.63
C ASP A 67 -11.39 0.65 13.92
N GLY A 68 -11.56 1.95 14.15
CA GLY A 68 -10.96 2.64 15.28
C GLY A 68 -11.37 4.10 15.34
N LYS A 69 -11.05 4.75 16.47
CA LYS A 69 -11.28 6.18 16.69
C LYS A 69 -9.98 6.88 16.99
N ALA A 70 -9.88 8.13 16.58
CA ALA A 70 -8.75 8.97 16.98
C ALA A 70 -8.80 9.21 18.49
N SER A 71 -7.64 9.20 19.14
CA SER A 71 -7.46 9.53 20.56
C SER A 71 -6.96 10.95 20.78
N ARG A 72 -6.59 11.66 19.69
CA ARG A 72 -6.08 13.02 19.73
C ARG A 72 -6.77 13.90 18.71
N SER A 73 -7.10 15.13 19.10
CA SER A 73 -7.47 16.20 18.18
C SER A 73 -6.24 17.02 17.79
N VAL A 74 -6.23 17.50 16.55
CA VAL A 74 -5.19 18.39 16.03
C VAL A 74 -5.80 19.55 15.29
N ARG A 75 -5.16 20.72 15.44
CA ARG A 75 -5.51 21.93 14.71
C ARG A 75 -4.96 21.83 13.30
N LYS A 76 -5.82 21.95 12.30
CA LYS A 76 -5.47 21.88 10.89
C LYS A 76 -5.82 23.18 10.19
N THR A 77 -4.89 23.63 9.38
CA THR A 77 -5.01 24.87 8.60
C THR A 77 -5.01 24.52 7.13
N LEU A 78 -6.09 24.89 6.44
CA LEU A 78 -6.19 24.78 5.00
C LEU A 78 -6.64 26.14 4.45
N ARG A 79 -5.74 26.79 3.70
CA ARG A 79 -5.96 28.14 3.16
C ARG A 79 -6.35 29.14 4.26
N ASP A 80 -7.60 29.56 4.29
CA ASP A 80 -8.23 30.51 5.21
C ASP A 80 -9.02 29.85 6.34
N MET A 81 -9.12 28.51 6.35
CA MET A 81 -9.84 27.74 7.36
C MET A 81 -8.89 27.16 8.40
N ASP A 82 -9.32 27.19 9.65
CA ASP A 82 -8.66 26.50 10.76
C ASP A 82 -9.70 25.61 11.48
N LEU A 83 -9.46 24.30 11.50
CA LEU A 83 -10.39 23.29 12.04
C LEU A 83 -9.66 22.40 13.04
N ASP A 84 -10.32 22.08 14.15
CA ASP A 84 -9.85 21.03 15.05
C ASP A 84 -10.49 19.72 14.64
N ILE A 85 -9.68 18.75 14.21
CA ILE A 85 -10.15 17.44 13.77
C ILE A 85 -9.54 16.33 14.62
N TRP A 86 -10.34 15.30 14.85
CA TRP A 86 -9.92 14.05 15.45
C TRP A 86 -9.22 13.21 14.39
N ASP A 87 -7.88 13.14 14.47
CA ASP A 87 -7.06 12.52 13.43
C ASP A 87 -6.38 11.24 13.96
N PRO A 88 -6.74 10.05 13.45
CA PRO A 88 -6.17 8.80 13.92
C PRO A 88 -4.68 8.65 13.57
N TYR A 89 -4.15 9.40 12.60
CA TYR A 89 -2.70 9.44 12.35
C TYR A 89 -1.92 10.12 13.49
N CYS A 90 -2.57 10.99 14.25
CA CYS A 90 -1.97 11.65 15.41
C CYS A 90 -2.16 10.87 16.72
N GLY A 91 -3.00 9.82 16.69
CA GLY A 91 -3.26 8.95 17.82
C GLY A 91 -4.55 8.15 17.62
N CYS A 92 -4.55 6.84 17.90
CA CYS A 92 -5.74 5.99 17.89
C CYS A 92 -5.96 5.28 19.22
N VAL A 93 -7.22 4.92 19.52
CA VAL A 93 -7.57 4.17 20.75
C VAL A 93 -7.07 2.72 20.71
N PRO A 94 -6.80 2.06 21.87
CA PRO A 94 -6.28 0.70 21.91
C PRO A 94 -7.16 -0.35 21.22
N GLU A 95 -8.47 -0.13 21.13
CA GLU A 95 -9.43 -1.04 20.50
C GLU A 95 -9.35 -1.03 18.97
N SER A 96 -8.58 -0.09 18.40
CA SER A 96 -8.43 0.07 16.96
C SER A 96 -7.79 -1.18 16.33
N HIS A 97 -8.37 -1.64 15.22
CA HIS A 97 -7.92 -2.82 14.49
C HIS A 97 -8.27 -2.73 13.00
N PHE A 98 -7.80 -3.69 12.20
CA PHE A 98 -8.10 -3.79 10.78
C PHE A 98 -8.95 -5.00 10.48
N ARG A 99 -9.80 -4.87 9.46
CA ARG A 99 -10.59 -5.95 8.88
C ARG A 99 -10.49 -5.89 7.37
N LEU A 100 -10.88 -6.95 6.67
CA LEU A 100 -10.97 -6.90 5.21
C LEU A 100 -12.08 -5.93 4.79
N ALA A 101 -11.82 -5.12 3.77
CA ALA A 101 -12.82 -4.21 3.22
C ALA A 101 -14.00 -5.00 2.65
N SER A 102 -15.24 -4.53 2.91
CA SER A 102 -16.47 -5.15 2.42
C SER A 102 -16.84 -6.51 3.04
N THR A 103 -16.53 -6.74 4.32
CA THR A 103 -16.87 -7.98 5.06
C THR A 103 -18.10 -7.93 5.97
N THR A 104 -18.84 -6.82 5.98
CA THR A 104 -20.17 -6.82 6.62
C THR A 104 -21.17 -7.51 5.71
N LEU A 105 -21.43 -8.79 5.98
CA LEU A 105 -22.65 -9.44 5.52
C LEU A 105 -23.83 -8.62 6.06
N PRO A 106 -24.83 -8.28 5.23
CA PRO A 106 -26.07 -7.70 5.74
C PRO A 106 -26.62 -8.58 6.87
N ASP A 107 -27.21 -8.00 7.92
CA ASP A 107 -27.69 -8.74 9.11
C ASP A 107 -28.62 -9.93 8.79
N GLU A 108 -29.23 -9.95 7.60
CA GLU A 108 -30.12 -10.98 7.08
C GLU A 108 -29.42 -12.18 6.39
N LEU A 109 -28.09 -12.13 6.23
CA LEU A 109 -27.29 -13.08 5.45
C LEU A 109 -26.48 -13.99 6.38
N THR A 110 -27.07 -15.11 6.78
CA THR A 110 -26.40 -16.14 7.58
C THR A 110 -25.38 -16.94 6.75
N ILE A 111 -24.38 -17.54 7.41
CA ILE A 111 -23.37 -18.42 6.79
C ILE A 111 -24.03 -19.55 6.00
N ASP A 112 -25.09 -20.16 6.52
CA ASP A 112 -25.83 -21.24 5.82
C ASP A 112 -26.48 -20.75 4.53
N ARG A 113 -27.05 -19.54 4.52
CA ARG A 113 -27.64 -18.95 3.30
C ARG A 113 -26.56 -18.59 2.29
N LEU A 114 -25.39 -18.14 2.75
CA LEU A 114 -24.25 -17.84 1.89
C LEU A 114 -23.69 -19.11 1.24
N ASN A 115 -23.54 -20.20 2.02
CA ASN A 115 -23.12 -21.51 1.54
C ASN A 115 -24.13 -22.11 0.55
N THR A 116 -25.43 -21.96 0.81
CA THR A 116 -26.48 -22.42 -0.11
C THR A 116 -26.43 -21.67 -1.44
N ARG A 117 -26.25 -20.34 -1.41
CA ARG A 117 -26.08 -19.53 -2.62
C ARG A 117 -24.83 -19.91 -3.40
N ARG A 118 -23.70 -20.16 -2.71
CA ARG A 118 -22.45 -20.65 -3.30
C ARG A 118 -22.66 -21.98 -4.01
N SER A 119 -23.27 -22.96 -3.34
CA SER A 119 -23.56 -24.27 -3.94
C SER A 119 -24.43 -24.18 -5.19
N LEU A 120 -25.46 -23.32 -5.18
CA LEU A 120 -26.31 -23.11 -6.36
C LEU A 120 -25.55 -22.41 -7.50
N LEU A 121 -24.74 -21.39 -7.19
CA LEU A 121 -23.89 -20.72 -8.17
C LEU A 121 -22.89 -21.70 -8.79
N ASP A 122 -22.22 -22.54 -7.99
CA ASP A 122 -21.29 -23.56 -8.46
C ASP A 122 -21.96 -24.56 -9.42
N GLN A 123 -23.21 -24.94 -9.15
CA GLN A 123 -24.01 -25.79 -10.03
C GLN A 123 -24.33 -25.10 -11.38
N PHE A 124 -24.71 -23.82 -11.35
CA PHE A 124 -24.94 -23.03 -12.56
C PHE A 124 -23.66 -22.82 -13.37
N ASP A 125 -22.54 -22.47 -12.72
CA ASP A 125 -21.27 -22.23 -13.38
C ASP A 125 -20.65 -23.52 -13.93
N THR A 126 -20.84 -24.66 -13.26
CA THR A 126 -20.44 -25.97 -13.80
C THR A 126 -21.23 -26.31 -15.06
N THR A 127 -22.54 -26.07 -15.05
CA THR A 127 -23.39 -26.23 -16.24
C THR A 127 -23.02 -25.25 -17.36
N ARG A 128 -22.63 -24.02 -17.00
CA ARG A 128 -22.24 -23.01 -17.99
C ARG A 128 -20.86 -23.28 -18.60
N ARG A 129 -19.92 -23.80 -17.81
CA ARG A 129 -18.59 -24.25 -18.28
C ARG A 129 -18.68 -25.45 -19.21
N SER A 130 -19.60 -26.38 -18.97
CA SER A 130 -19.83 -27.50 -19.90
C SER A 130 -20.46 -27.06 -21.22
N LEU A 131 -21.16 -25.91 -21.24
CA LEU A 131 -21.82 -25.36 -22.42
C LEU A 131 -21.01 -24.27 -23.16
N ALA A 132 -19.98 -23.68 -22.55
CA ALA A 132 -19.20 -22.59 -23.17
C ALA A 132 -17.71 -22.63 -22.79
N GLN A 133 -16.84 -22.63 -23.81
CA GLN A 133 -15.38 -22.37 -23.69
C GLN A 133 -15.08 -20.87 -23.53
N ASN A 134 -15.68 -20.20 -22.54
CA ASN A 134 -15.53 -18.74 -22.37
C ASN A 134 -14.61 -18.40 -21.19
N GLU A 135 -13.46 -17.78 -21.47
CA GLU A 135 -12.49 -17.26 -20.46
C GLU A 135 -13.14 -16.33 -19.43
N ARG A 136 -14.18 -15.58 -19.83
CA ARG A 136 -14.94 -14.71 -18.91
C ARG A 136 -15.61 -15.47 -17.76
N VAL A 137 -16.12 -16.69 -18.01
CA VAL A 137 -16.76 -17.51 -16.96
C VAL A 137 -15.72 -18.03 -15.97
N GLN A 138 -14.52 -18.39 -16.45
CA GLN A 138 -13.41 -18.79 -15.58
C GLN A 138 -12.96 -17.63 -14.67
N SER A 139 -12.78 -16.43 -15.24
CA SER A 139 -12.39 -15.25 -14.43
C SER A 139 -13.40 -14.93 -13.31
N LEU A 140 -14.70 -15.02 -13.59
CA LEU A 140 -15.76 -14.76 -12.59
C LEU A 140 -15.75 -15.79 -11.46
N SER A 141 -15.54 -17.07 -11.79
CA SER A 141 -15.44 -18.16 -10.82
C SER A 141 -14.22 -17.97 -9.90
N GLU A 142 -13.08 -17.55 -10.44
CA GLU A 142 -11.87 -17.28 -9.65
C GLU A 142 -12.05 -16.10 -8.68
N PHE A 143 -12.68 -15.00 -9.12
CA PHE A 143 -13.01 -13.88 -8.23
C PHE A 143 -13.89 -14.32 -7.05
N GLN A 144 -14.90 -15.15 -7.33
CA GLN A 144 -15.81 -15.64 -6.30
C GLN A 144 -15.08 -16.58 -5.33
N GLN A 145 -14.28 -17.51 -5.83
CA GLN A 145 -13.47 -18.41 -5.00
C GLN A 145 -12.54 -17.62 -4.07
N MET A 146 -11.84 -16.61 -4.60
CA MET A 146 -11.00 -15.74 -3.79
C MET A 146 -11.83 -15.01 -2.71
N ALA A 147 -12.96 -14.39 -3.08
CA ALA A 147 -13.81 -13.67 -2.12
C ALA A 147 -14.32 -14.59 -1.00
N TYR A 148 -14.76 -15.81 -1.32
CA TYR A 148 -15.20 -16.79 -0.31
C TYR A 148 -14.06 -17.25 0.58
N SER A 149 -12.89 -17.56 0.00
CA SER A 149 -11.71 -17.96 0.80
C SER A 149 -11.30 -16.88 1.80
N LEU A 150 -11.38 -15.60 1.40
CA LEU A 150 -11.05 -14.47 2.27
C LEU A 150 -12.06 -14.27 3.39
N LEU A 151 -13.36 -14.46 3.11
CA LEU A 151 -14.42 -14.37 4.11
C LEU A 151 -14.39 -15.52 5.12
N GLU A 152 -14.06 -16.72 4.66
CA GLU A 152 -14.06 -17.94 5.47
C GLU A 152 -12.76 -18.12 6.26
N SER A 153 -11.66 -17.46 5.88
CA SER A 153 -10.33 -17.68 6.47
C SER A 153 -10.15 -16.96 7.82
N PRO A 154 -10.13 -17.69 8.96
CA PRO A 154 -9.84 -17.09 10.25
C PRO A 154 -8.41 -16.57 10.30
N LYS A 155 -7.50 -17.13 9.49
CA LYS A 155 -6.10 -16.75 9.41
C LYS A 155 -5.94 -15.30 8.95
N VAL A 156 -6.73 -14.86 7.95
CA VAL A 156 -6.65 -13.47 7.45
C VAL A 156 -7.15 -12.48 8.50
N SER A 157 -8.30 -12.75 9.10
CA SER A 157 -8.85 -11.92 10.18
C SER A 157 -7.89 -11.83 11.37
N GLN A 158 -7.31 -12.96 11.79
CA GLN A 158 -6.31 -12.98 12.86
C GLN A 158 -5.04 -12.22 12.49
N ALA A 159 -4.57 -12.26 11.24
CA ALA A 159 -3.39 -11.52 10.81
C ALA A 159 -3.64 -10.01 10.84
N LEU A 160 -4.81 -9.54 10.41
CA LEU A 160 -5.18 -8.12 10.43
C LEU A 160 -5.48 -7.57 11.84
N ASP A 161 -5.83 -8.43 12.79
CA ASP A 161 -6.12 -8.01 14.16
C ASP A 161 -4.83 -7.73 14.96
N VAL A 162 -4.40 -6.46 14.93
CA VAL A 162 -3.24 -5.95 15.68
C VAL A 162 -3.41 -6.01 17.19
N ARG A 163 -4.63 -6.19 17.72
CA ARG A 163 -4.87 -6.31 19.17
C ARG A 163 -4.35 -7.62 19.74
N ARG A 164 -3.97 -8.57 18.87
CA ARG A 164 -3.32 -9.83 19.25
C ARG A 164 -1.86 -9.67 19.61
N GLU A 165 -1.27 -8.50 19.33
CA GLU A 165 0.10 -8.17 19.75
C GLU A 165 0.11 -7.59 21.17
N SER A 166 1.27 -7.72 21.83
CA SER A 166 1.49 -7.12 23.14
C SER A 166 1.37 -5.58 23.09
N ALA A 167 1.06 -4.95 24.22
CA ALA A 167 1.00 -3.49 24.29
C ALA A 167 2.37 -2.87 23.94
N GLU A 168 3.46 -3.51 24.38
CA GLU A 168 4.83 -3.11 24.11
C GLU A 168 5.14 -3.11 22.61
N THR A 169 4.74 -4.17 21.89
CA THR A 169 4.88 -4.26 20.43
C THR A 169 4.05 -3.19 19.74
N ARG A 170 2.83 -2.90 20.20
CA ARG A 170 1.99 -1.86 19.60
C ARG A 170 2.56 -0.46 19.81
N GLU A 171 3.12 -0.20 20.99
CA GLU A 171 3.78 1.07 21.31
C GLU A 171 5.10 1.26 20.57
N LEU A 172 5.84 0.18 20.26
CA LEU A 172 7.05 0.22 19.44
C LEU A 172 6.78 0.86 18.06
N TYR A 173 5.65 0.53 17.44
CA TYR A 173 5.22 1.13 16.17
C TYR A 173 4.53 2.48 16.36
N GLY A 174 4.14 2.82 17.59
CA GLY A 174 3.33 3.97 17.94
C GLY A 174 1.84 3.73 17.77
N MET A 175 1.05 4.25 18.72
CA MET A 175 -0.41 4.20 18.72
C MET A 175 -1.02 5.24 17.77
N SER A 176 -0.63 5.21 16.50
CA SER A 176 -1.21 5.98 15.40
C SER A 176 -1.74 5.05 14.31
N LEU A 177 -2.63 5.53 13.47
CA LEU A 177 -3.14 4.78 12.33
C LEU A 177 -2.01 4.23 11.45
N PHE A 178 -1.01 5.05 11.13
CA PHE A 178 0.12 4.62 10.30
C PHE A 178 0.99 3.58 11.02
N GLY A 179 1.30 3.79 12.30
CA GLY A 179 2.06 2.83 13.11
C GLY A 179 1.36 1.47 13.23
N GLN A 180 0.07 1.49 13.56
CA GLN A 180 -0.72 0.27 13.65
C GLN A 180 -0.91 -0.39 12.26
N ALA A 181 -0.98 0.38 11.17
CA ALA A 181 -1.03 -0.17 9.82
C ALA A 181 0.31 -0.83 9.43
N CYS A 182 1.46 -0.26 9.78
CA CYS A 182 2.76 -0.91 9.62
C CYS A 182 2.86 -2.20 10.43
N LEU A 183 2.32 -2.22 11.65
CA LEU A 183 2.24 -3.43 12.47
C LEU A 183 1.34 -4.50 11.81
N GLY A 184 0.18 -4.08 11.29
CA GLY A 184 -0.71 -4.94 10.50
C GLY A 184 -0.01 -5.50 9.27
N ALA A 185 0.78 -4.69 8.57
CA ALA A 185 1.57 -5.12 7.43
C ALA A 185 2.59 -6.19 7.81
N ARG A 186 3.34 -5.99 8.90
CA ARG A 186 4.27 -7.01 9.42
C ARG A 186 3.55 -8.32 9.75
N ARG A 187 2.37 -8.27 10.39
CA ARG A 187 1.55 -9.46 10.67
C ARG A 187 1.08 -10.17 9.39
N MET A 188 0.72 -9.42 8.35
CA MET A 188 0.33 -10.00 7.06
C MET A 188 1.51 -10.68 6.36
N LEU A 189 2.70 -10.06 6.39
CA LEU A 189 3.93 -10.67 5.87
C LEU A 189 4.26 -11.97 6.61
N ASP A 190 4.22 -11.96 7.95
CA ASP A 190 4.43 -13.14 8.81
C ASP A 190 3.41 -14.26 8.52
N ALA A 191 2.18 -13.89 8.16
CA ALA A 191 1.14 -14.84 7.77
C ALA A 191 1.29 -15.42 6.36
N GLY A 192 2.18 -14.85 5.53
CA GLY A 192 2.51 -15.32 4.17
C GLY A 192 2.00 -14.44 3.03
N THR A 193 1.68 -13.17 3.27
CA THR A 193 1.42 -12.21 2.18
C THR A 193 2.73 -11.83 1.49
N ARG A 194 2.77 -11.88 0.15
CA ARG A 194 3.95 -11.49 -0.64
C ARG A 194 4.28 -10.01 -0.60
N LEU A 195 3.27 -9.15 -0.63
CA LEU A 195 3.39 -7.70 -0.70
C LEU A 195 2.29 -7.01 0.08
N VAL A 196 2.68 -6.08 0.94
CA VAL A 196 1.76 -5.20 1.66
C VAL A 196 2.11 -3.75 1.37
N SER A 197 1.09 -2.97 1.00
CA SER A 197 1.20 -1.53 0.79
C SER A 197 0.52 -0.80 1.93
N VAL A 198 1.26 0.06 2.63
CA VAL A 198 0.69 0.95 3.66
C VAL A 198 0.64 2.35 3.09
N PHE A 199 -0.56 2.82 2.77
CA PHE A 199 -0.76 4.16 2.22
C PHE A 199 -1.03 5.17 3.35
N TRP A 200 -0.26 6.25 3.37
CA TRP A 200 -0.57 7.42 4.18
C TRP A 200 -1.50 8.35 3.41
N ASP A 201 -2.75 7.92 3.27
CA ASP A 201 -3.78 8.69 2.59
C ASP A 201 -4.52 9.65 3.54
N GLU A 202 -5.19 10.65 2.99
CA GLU A 202 -5.91 11.67 3.76
C GLU A 202 -7.07 11.05 4.57
N TYR A 203 -7.24 11.51 5.81
CA TYR A 203 -8.33 11.11 6.70
C TYR A 203 -9.08 12.35 7.20
N GLY A 204 -10.35 12.50 6.82
CA GLY A 204 -11.10 13.71 7.07
C GLY A 204 -10.87 14.74 5.97
N LEU A 205 -10.22 15.86 6.26
CA LEU A 205 -10.14 17.00 5.34
C LEU A 205 -9.23 16.68 4.12
N ALA A 206 -9.53 17.22 2.94
CA ALA A 206 -8.63 17.15 1.80
C ALA A 206 -7.44 18.13 1.92
N GLY A 207 -6.29 17.82 1.29
CA GLY A 207 -5.07 18.62 1.43
C GLY A 207 -4.33 18.38 2.75
N ASP A 208 -4.67 17.28 3.39
CA ASP A 208 -4.38 16.99 4.79
C ASP A 208 -3.59 15.69 4.92
N ALA A 209 -2.33 15.74 4.49
CA ALA A 209 -1.33 14.71 4.68
C ALA A 209 0.07 15.33 4.46
N TRP A 210 0.90 14.72 3.62
CA TRP A 210 2.25 15.18 3.28
C TRP A 210 2.28 16.40 2.33
N ASP A 211 1.13 16.84 1.83
CA ASP A 211 1.00 18.00 0.94
C ASP A 211 0.95 19.33 1.74
N THR A 212 2.06 19.67 2.40
CA THR A 212 2.17 20.81 3.33
C THR A 212 2.35 22.16 2.61
N HIS A 213 1.34 22.62 1.88
CA HIS A 213 1.33 23.95 1.25
C HIS A 213 1.04 25.11 2.23
N TRP A 214 0.60 24.80 3.44
CA TRP A 214 0.33 25.76 4.53
C TRP A 214 0.76 25.16 5.85
N ASN A 215 1.13 26.03 6.79
CA ASN A 215 1.50 25.69 8.15
C ASN A 215 2.49 24.51 8.24
N HIS A 216 3.55 24.54 7.42
CA HIS A 216 4.47 23.41 7.21
C HIS A 216 5.10 22.90 8.51
N TYR A 217 5.69 23.77 9.32
CA TYR A 217 6.49 23.33 10.47
C TYR A 217 5.65 22.60 11.53
N PRO A 218 4.53 23.15 12.05
CA PRO A 218 3.71 22.42 13.03
C PRO A 218 3.15 21.11 12.47
N ARG A 219 2.78 21.06 11.19
CA ARG A 219 2.34 19.80 10.55
C ARG A 219 3.43 18.75 10.57
N MET A 220 4.66 19.14 10.21
CA MET A 220 5.79 18.21 10.23
C MET A 220 6.13 17.75 11.65
N THR A 221 6.23 18.67 12.61
CA THR A 221 6.72 18.34 13.96
C THR A 221 5.67 17.67 14.84
N ASP A 222 4.39 17.98 14.66
CA ASP A 222 3.37 17.57 15.62
C ASP A 222 2.47 16.45 15.08
N GLN A 223 2.43 16.25 13.75
CA GLN A 223 1.45 15.38 13.08
C GLN A 223 2.08 14.33 12.15
N LEU A 224 3.10 14.68 11.36
CA LEU A 224 3.62 13.79 10.30
C LEU A 224 4.89 13.04 10.74
N LEU A 225 5.94 13.75 11.15
CA LEU A 225 7.23 13.12 11.46
C LEU A 225 7.18 12.20 12.68
N PRO A 226 6.56 12.55 13.83
CA PRO A 226 6.58 11.66 14.99
C PRO A 226 5.94 10.29 14.76
N PRO A 227 4.72 10.18 14.17
CA PRO A 227 4.15 8.86 13.87
C PRO A 227 4.89 8.14 12.76
N PHE A 228 5.48 8.84 11.78
CA PHE A 228 6.31 8.21 10.75
C PHE A 228 7.57 7.60 11.34
N ASP A 229 8.31 8.37 12.14
CA ASP A 229 9.57 7.96 12.76
C ASP A 229 9.38 6.70 13.61
N LYS A 230 8.40 6.71 14.52
CA LYS A 230 8.04 5.53 15.33
C LYS A 230 7.67 4.32 14.49
N ALA A 231 6.79 4.49 13.51
CA ALA A 231 6.30 3.39 12.69
C ALA A 231 7.42 2.75 11.86
N PHE A 232 8.24 3.58 11.21
CA PHE A 232 9.32 3.14 10.33
C PHE A 232 10.45 2.49 11.12
N SER A 233 10.89 3.10 12.23
CA SER A 233 11.90 2.51 13.11
C SER A 233 11.40 1.23 13.76
N GLY A 234 10.14 1.23 14.24
CA GLY A 234 9.53 0.07 14.88
C GLY A 234 9.42 -1.12 13.94
N LEU A 235 9.02 -0.89 12.69
CA LEU A 235 8.97 -1.93 11.65
C LEU A 235 10.35 -2.55 11.37
N ILE A 236 11.38 -1.72 11.20
CA ILE A 236 12.75 -2.21 10.93
C ILE A 236 13.25 -3.05 12.11
N LEU A 237 13.13 -2.53 13.34
CA LEU A 237 13.61 -3.20 14.55
C LEU A 237 12.87 -4.52 14.81
N ASP A 238 11.54 -4.53 14.65
CA ASP A 238 10.72 -5.75 14.84
C ASP A 238 11.05 -6.81 13.77
N LEU A 239 11.22 -6.42 12.50
CA LEU A 239 11.63 -7.35 11.45
C LEU A 239 13.06 -7.88 11.67
N GLU A 240 14.00 -7.05 12.14
CA GLU A 240 15.35 -7.49 12.48
C GLU A 240 15.33 -8.48 13.64
N GLN A 241 14.60 -8.18 14.72
CA GLN A 241 14.45 -9.07 15.87
C GLN A 241 13.84 -10.43 15.50
N ARG A 242 12.95 -10.45 14.51
CA ARG A 242 12.31 -11.67 14.00
C ARG A 242 13.15 -12.43 12.97
N GLY A 243 14.28 -11.87 12.53
CA GLY A 243 15.09 -12.43 11.44
C GLY A 243 14.42 -12.33 10.07
N MET A 244 13.39 -11.50 9.92
CA MET A 244 12.66 -11.27 8.66
C MET A 244 13.25 -10.12 7.85
N LEU A 245 14.14 -9.30 8.41
CA LEU A 245 14.68 -8.14 7.69
C LEU A 245 15.56 -8.57 6.49
N ASP A 246 16.26 -9.71 6.60
CA ASP A 246 17.17 -10.17 5.56
C ASP A 246 16.43 -10.64 4.28
N ASP A 247 15.19 -11.12 4.40
CA ASP A 247 14.36 -11.57 3.27
C ASP A 247 13.19 -10.63 2.92
N THR A 248 12.95 -9.59 3.72
CA THR A 248 11.89 -8.61 3.50
C THR A 248 12.45 -7.28 3.02
N LEU A 249 12.10 -6.88 1.80
CA LEU A 249 12.38 -5.55 1.26
C LEU A 249 11.35 -4.54 1.79
N ILE A 250 11.82 -3.55 2.57
CA ILE A 250 11.04 -2.39 3.03
C ILE A 250 11.36 -1.19 2.14
N VAL A 251 10.31 -0.54 1.65
CA VAL A 251 10.43 0.58 0.71
C VAL A 251 9.51 1.72 1.16
N CYS A 252 10.08 2.90 1.43
CA CYS A 252 9.34 4.14 1.64
C CYS A 252 9.55 5.07 0.45
N LEU A 253 8.47 5.37 -0.26
CA LEU A 253 8.46 6.19 -1.47
C LEU A 253 7.47 7.34 -1.34
N SER A 254 7.72 8.38 -2.15
CA SER A 254 6.81 9.47 -2.44
C SER A 254 6.77 9.70 -3.96
N GLU A 255 5.74 10.39 -4.44
CA GLU A 255 5.58 10.72 -5.86
C GLU A 255 6.47 11.89 -6.31
N HIS A 256 6.81 12.80 -5.41
CA HIS A 256 7.63 13.97 -5.70
C HIS A 256 8.22 14.60 -4.43
N GLY A 257 9.26 15.42 -4.60
CA GLY A 257 9.81 16.21 -3.51
C GLY A 257 9.02 17.48 -3.22
N ARG A 258 9.58 18.32 -2.36
CA ARG A 258 9.05 19.63 -1.98
C ARG A 258 10.07 20.71 -2.26
N THR A 259 9.62 21.86 -2.77
CA THR A 259 10.47 23.02 -3.09
C THR A 259 11.47 23.31 -1.96
N PRO A 260 12.77 23.52 -2.26
CA PRO A 260 13.78 23.87 -1.26
C PRO A 260 13.43 25.08 -0.39
N LYS A 261 12.74 26.05 -0.99
CA LYS A 261 12.41 27.32 -0.38
C LYS A 261 10.97 27.28 0.14
N ILE A 262 10.80 27.68 1.40
CA ILE A 262 9.48 27.91 2.00
C ILE A 262 8.82 29.11 1.31
N ASN A 263 7.57 28.96 0.89
CA ASN A 263 6.77 30.02 0.30
C ASN A 263 6.09 30.90 1.37
N ALA A 264 5.51 32.03 0.94
CA ALA A 264 4.92 33.04 1.83
C ALA A 264 3.48 32.71 2.30
N ALA A 265 3.01 31.48 2.15
CA ALA A 265 1.70 31.07 2.66
C ALA A 265 1.61 31.22 4.19
N LYS A 266 0.39 31.32 4.74
CA LYS A 266 0.16 31.38 6.19
C LYS A 266 0.83 30.19 6.89
N GLY A 267 1.72 30.47 7.84
CA GLY A 267 2.51 29.46 8.56
C GLY A 267 3.62 28.80 7.73
N GLY A 268 3.92 29.31 6.53
CA GLY A 268 4.89 28.74 5.59
C GLY A 268 4.39 27.50 4.87
N GLY A 269 4.74 27.37 3.60
CA GLY A 269 4.37 26.22 2.77
C GLY A 269 5.51 25.75 1.88
N ARG A 270 5.40 24.54 1.35
CA ARG A 270 6.27 24.06 0.26
C ARG A 270 5.42 23.56 -0.88
N ASP A 271 5.78 23.96 -2.09
CA ASP A 271 5.13 23.50 -3.32
C ASP A 271 5.75 22.20 -3.86
N HIS A 272 5.07 21.58 -4.83
CA HIS A 272 5.48 20.33 -5.47
C HIS A 272 6.82 20.49 -6.19
N TRP A 273 7.70 19.49 -6.08
CA TRP A 273 9.04 19.57 -6.67
C TRP A 273 9.52 18.21 -7.16
N SER A 274 9.21 17.88 -8.41
CA SER A 274 9.58 16.60 -9.04
C SER A 274 11.04 16.50 -9.48
N ARG A 275 11.83 17.58 -9.34
CA ARG A 275 13.24 17.63 -9.78
C ARG A 275 14.17 16.81 -8.90
N ALA A 276 13.86 16.67 -7.61
CA ALA A 276 14.66 15.91 -6.65
C ALA A 276 13.81 15.48 -5.46
N TYR A 277 13.96 14.23 -5.04
CA TYR A 277 13.41 13.69 -3.79
C TYR A 277 14.20 12.45 -3.38
N SER A 278 13.92 11.93 -2.19
CA SER A 278 14.61 10.78 -1.62
C SER A 278 13.62 9.63 -1.38
N ALA A 279 14.16 8.42 -1.40
CA ALA A 279 13.45 7.19 -1.08
C ALA A 279 14.28 6.42 -0.04
N LEU A 280 13.61 5.71 0.86
CA LEU A 280 14.27 4.91 1.89
C LEU A 280 14.07 3.42 1.59
N PHE A 281 15.14 2.65 1.72
CA PHE A 281 15.18 1.22 1.49
C PHE A 281 15.85 0.52 2.67
N ALA A 282 15.33 -0.64 3.06
CA ALA A 282 15.93 -1.50 4.06
C ALA A 282 15.60 -2.97 3.80
N GLY A 283 16.49 -3.87 4.24
CA GLY A 283 16.28 -5.32 4.13
C GLY A 283 16.33 -5.86 2.70
N GLY A 284 16.03 -7.15 2.56
CA GLY A 284 15.82 -7.81 1.25
C GLY A 284 16.94 -7.60 0.23
N GLY A 285 18.21 -7.64 0.67
CA GLY A 285 19.39 -7.48 -0.20
C GLY A 285 19.90 -6.04 -0.41
N ILE A 286 19.34 -5.06 0.30
CA ILE A 286 19.81 -3.67 0.27
C ILE A 286 21.05 -3.47 1.15
N ALA A 287 22.04 -2.72 0.66
CA ALA A 287 23.24 -2.37 1.41
C ALA A 287 22.92 -1.49 2.63
N ARG A 288 23.43 -1.90 3.81
CA ARG A 288 23.24 -1.16 5.06
C ARG A 288 24.05 0.14 5.08
N GLY A 289 23.45 1.22 5.60
CA GLY A 289 24.15 2.49 5.87
C GLY A 289 24.59 3.27 4.63
N ASN A 290 24.03 2.95 3.46
CA ASN A 290 24.45 3.52 2.19
C ASN A 290 23.58 4.71 1.77
N VAL A 291 24.18 5.68 1.09
CA VAL A 291 23.48 6.82 0.46
C VAL A 291 23.88 6.86 -1.01
N VAL A 292 22.91 6.70 -1.89
CA VAL A 292 23.14 6.67 -3.34
C VAL A 292 22.61 7.95 -3.98
N GLY A 293 23.51 8.69 -4.63
CA GLY A 293 23.22 9.97 -5.28
C GLY A 293 23.40 11.17 -4.36
N ALA A 294 23.29 12.35 -4.94
CA ALA A 294 23.39 13.61 -4.20
C ALA A 294 22.58 14.70 -4.90
N THR A 295 22.11 15.66 -4.11
CA THR A 295 21.50 16.90 -4.59
C THR A 295 22.46 18.09 -4.42
N ASP A 296 22.13 19.22 -5.04
CA ASP A 296 22.84 20.47 -4.79
C ASP A 296 22.72 20.92 -3.32
N LYS A 297 23.46 21.96 -2.93
CA LYS A 297 23.51 22.48 -1.55
C LYS A 297 22.16 22.95 -0.98
N ILE A 298 21.14 23.12 -1.81
CA ILE A 298 19.79 23.51 -1.38
C ILE A 298 18.78 22.37 -1.55
N ALA A 299 19.21 21.18 -1.97
CA ALA A 299 18.35 20.06 -2.34
C ALA A 299 17.36 20.36 -3.47
N GLY A 300 17.73 21.25 -4.41
CA GLY A 300 16.89 21.66 -5.54
C GLY A 300 17.00 20.75 -6.75
N ASP A 301 18.20 20.24 -7.04
CA ASP A 301 18.47 19.42 -8.21
C ASP A 301 19.39 18.26 -7.86
N VAL A 302 19.23 17.13 -8.58
CA VAL A 302 20.15 16.00 -8.49
C VAL A 302 21.45 16.33 -9.22
N VAL A 303 22.59 16.17 -8.55
CA VAL A 303 23.92 16.52 -9.09
C VAL A 303 24.86 15.32 -9.21
N ALA A 304 24.54 14.18 -8.59
CA ALA A 304 25.32 12.95 -8.71
C ALA A 304 24.41 11.72 -8.71
N ASN A 305 24.79 10.71 -9.52
CA ASN A 305 24.10 9.43 -9.70
C ASN A 305 22.58 9.57 -9.80
N PRO A 306 22.06 10.22 -10.87
CA PRO A 306 20.62 10.36 -11.03
C PRO A 306 19.96 9.00 -11.18
N ILE A 307 18.97 8.76 -10.32
CA ILE A 307 18.14 7.56 -10.31
C ILE A 307 16.73 7.98 -10.64
N SER A 308 16.16 7.37 -11.68
CA SER A 308 14.80 7.65 -12.10
C SER A 308 13.81 6.66 -11.46
N PRO A 309 12.51 6.99 -11.39
CA PRO A 309 11.50 6.07 -10.84
C PRO A 309 11.45 4.70 -11.53
N LYS A 310 11.79 4.64 -12.84
CA LYS A 310 11.87 3.38 -13.58
C LYS A 310 13.04 2.50 -13.13
N ASP A 311 14.15 3.09 -12.67
CA ASP A 311 15.31 2.35 -12.16
C ASP A 311 15.01 1.77 -10.76
N ILE A 312 14.26 2.51 -9.95
CA ILE A 312 13.72 2.01 -8.67
C ILE A 312 12.80 0.81 -8.90
N LEU A 313 11.82 0.92 -9.81
CA LEU A 313 10.94 -0.19 -10.15
C LEU A 313 11.71 -1.41 -10.67
N ALA A 314 12.67 -1.22 -11.58
CA ALA A 314 13.50 -2.30 -12.09
C ALA A 314 14.30 -2.99 -10.98
N THR A 315 14.87 -2.22 -10.04
CA THR A 315 15.61 -2.76 -8.90
C THR A 315 14.69 -3.53 -7.95
N MET A 316 13.48 -3.02 -7.68
CA MET A 316 12.49 -3.72 -6.87
C MET A 316 12.06 -5.05 -7.52
N TYR A 317 11.77 -5.08 -8.82
CA TYR A 317 11.46 -6.33 -9.51
C TYR A 317 12.61 -7.33 -9.46
N HIS A 318 13.84 -6.86 -9.69
CA HIS A 318 15.05 -7.69 -9.59
C HIS A 318 15.17 -8.36 -8.22
N LEU A 319 15.01 -7.59 -7.13
CA LEU A 319 15.04 -8.11 -5.75
C LEU A 319 13.91 -9.10 -5.45
N LEU A 320 12.78 -8.99 -6.14
CA LEU A 320 11.68 -9.95 -6.04
C LEU A 320 11.87 -11.20 -6.91
N GLY A 321 12.97 -11.31 -7.67
CA GLY A 321 13.23 -12.40 -8.61
C GLY A 321 12.45 -12.29 -9.93
N ILE A 322 11.89 -11.12 -10.23
CA ILE A 322 11.14 -10.85 -11.47
C ILE A 322 12.10 -10.16 -12.45
N GLU A 323 12.23 -10.73 -13.65
CA GLU A 323 13.03 -10.13 -14.73
C GLU A 323 12.51 -8.72 -15.05
N PRO A 324 13.27 -7.64 -14.80
CA PRO A 324 12.78 -6.28 -14.98
C PRO A 324 12.33 -5.99 -16.42
N HIS A 325 12.98 -6.60 -17.41
CA HIS A 325 12.65 -6.41 -18.82
C HIS A 325 11.57 -7.38 -19.35
N ALA A 326 10.84 -8.05 -18.45
CA ALA A 326 9.69 -8.86 -18.81
C ALA A 326 8.55 -8.01 -19.40
N PHE A 327 7.51 -8.71 -19.88
CA PHE A 327 6.34 -8.10 -20.48
C PHE A 327 5.06 -8.51 -19.74
N LEU A 328 4.14 -7.56 -19.63
CA LEU A 328 2.77 -7.78 -19.18
C LEU A 328 1.83 -7.76 -20.40
N PRO A 329 0.85 -8.67 -20.48
CA PRO A 329 -0.15 -8.62 -21.54
C PRO A 329 -1.18 -7.52 -21.25
N ASP A 330 -1.57 -6.79 -22.28
CA ASP A 330 -2.79 -5.99 -22.24
C ASP A 330 -4.05 -6.86 -22.41
N ARG A 331 -5.23 -6.22 -22.45
CA ARG A 331 -6.52 -6.93 -22.60
C ARG A 331 -6.69 -7.65 -23.95
N THR A 332 -5.86 -7.37 -24.92
CA THR A 332 -5.82 -8.02 -26.24
C THR A 332 -4.70 -9.05 -26.36
N GLY A 333 -3.92 -9.24 -25.28
CA GLY A 333 -2.75 -10.12 -25.26
C GLY A 333 -1.48 -9.49 -25.83
N ARG A 334 -1.49 -8.20 -26.18
CA ARG A 334 -0.29 -7.52 -26.68
C ARG A 334 0.71 -7.36 -25.53
N PRO A 335 2.01 -7.68 -25.75
CA PRO A 335 3.03 -7.47 -24.73
C PRO A 335 3.33 -5.97 -24.54
N ILE A 336 3.32 -5.53 -23.29
CA ILE A 336 3.72 -4.19 -22.83
C ILE A 336 4.93 -4.36 -21.89
N PRO A 337 6.04 -3.63 -22.07
CA PRO A 337 7.18 -3.68 -21.16
C PRO A 337 6.76 -3.45 -19.70
N LEU A 338 7.27 -4.27 -18.78
CA LEU A 338 7.00 -4.17 -17.35
C LEU A 338 7.52 -2.86 -16.75
N VAL A 339 8.67 -2.40 -17.20
CA VAL A 339 9.24 -1.09 -16.86
C VAL A 339 9.60 -0.33 -18.15
N PRO A 340 9.60 1.02 -18.13
CA PRO A 340 9.99 1.82 -19.28
C PRO A 340 11.40 1.49 -19.79
N GLU A 341 11.60 1.60 -21.11
CA GLU A 341 12.90 1.35 -21.75
C GLU A 341 14.04 2.20 -21.16
N GLY A 342 15.23 1.62 -21.14
CA GLY A 342 16.43 2.21 -20.56
C GLY A 342 16.39 2.35 -19.04
N SER A 343 15.51 1.61 -18.35
CA SER A 343 15.63 1.36 -16.91
C SER A 343 16.85 0.49 -16.63
N ARG A 344 17.51 0.68 -15.49
CA ARG A 344 18.57 -0.19 -15.01
C ARG A 344 18.33 -0.64 -13.57
N VAL A 345 18.90 -1.78 -13.21
CA VAL A 345 19.08 -2.14 -11.79
C VAL A 345 20.14 -1.22 -11.20
N VAL A 346 19.82 -0.62 -10.06
CA VAL A 346 20.73 0.28 -9.32
C VAL A 346 21.60 -0.59 -8.42
N HIS A 347 22.65 -1.19 -8.98
CA HIS A 347 23.56 -2.05 -8.22
C HIS A 347 24.23 -1.33 -7.06
N GLU A 348 24.36 -0.01 -7.14
CA GLU A 348 24.92 0.84 -6.10
C GLU A 348 24.13 0.80 -4.78
N MET A 349 22.86 0.35 -4.78
CA MET A 349 22.06 0.20 -3.56
C MET A 349 22.09 -1.21 -2.95
N LEU A 350 22.66 -2.20 -3.66
CA LEU A 350 22.60 -3.62 -3.29
C LEU A 350 23.81 -4.02 -2.43
N ALA A 351 23.61 -5.05 -1.58
CA ALA A 351 24.61 -5.58 -0.64
C ALA A 351 25.69 -6.46 -1.28
#